data_AF-A0A3R6BIH2-F1
#
_entry.id   AF-A0A3R6BIH2-F1
#
_cell.length_a   1.000
_cell.length_b   1.000
_cell.length_c   1.000
_cell.angle_alpha   90.00
_cell.angle_beta   90.00
_cell.angle_gamma   90.00
#
_symmetry.space_group_name_H-M   'P 1'
#
loop_
_entity.id
_entity.type
_entity.pdbx_description
1 polymer ?
#
loop_
_entity_poly.entity_id
_entity_poly.type
_entity_poly.pdbx_seq_one_letter_code
_entity_poly.pdbx_strand_id
1 'polypeptide(L)'
;MKRTIFPYDFSPYYPVGIQPCPMYVDVANRIYNNIKDIDLNLPNADKLKKEIAINAAIYFEDKMSDIGLWNTFVTKHLLAYMHSLPFFDDFESLDKNEVNAKEVELLVWLVLSRNFDDRFLNPLAMGEDAANLIMEVLTEDEDVDSNDSLYDFIYDTDKANDYFKLKDVLIWLRRSYLLCSPLSEEKFSRLLDSYTGIFKKSEAAYYAETAFSMGSEIGPMAELPHLWLADMFLEHDMQKESEKLRNLNFCQQDMFEVTDANSEYAVLKNSKDEEFKLKNAYPDIFRKGSYVYTALVKYADNDWEINGVLFNSSQEAYAKMHKRQAQLSRSYELAYPLYMKRTKGKRLAFFEDTKQLQKWLMKISPEVDMTEVCHQLPNGSQVAFISEKAGIIFAPNIVHAIKCSNNPYYKKCDAHRLQKETMEAVLNTSAIHPELLHYLLENNMLQDGDLSYSYPSDLGKEIFTHNIDFIARQHRRHFYYDHDF
;
A
#
# COMPACT_ATOMS: atom_id res chain seq x y z
N MET A 1 2.50 20.87 -34.26
CA MET A 1 2.93 20.87 -32.84
C MET A 1 4.23 20.06 -32.73
N LYS A 2 5.23 20.50 -31.95
CA LYS A 2 6.46 19.70 -31.74
C LYS A 2 6.16 18.63 -30.68
N ARG A 3 6.33 17.34 -31.02
CA ARG A 3 6.11 16.23 -30.07
C ARG A 3 7.19 16.23 -28.98
N THR A 4 6.74 16.11 -27.73
CA THR A 4 7.57 16.02 -26.51
C THR A 4 7.37 14.69 -25.79
N ILE A 5 6.17 14.11 -25.92
CA ILE A 5 5.80 12.81 -25.38
C ILE A 5 5.79 11.81 -26.54
N PHE A 6 6.38 10.64 -26.32
CA PHE A 6 6.52 9.57 -27.30
C PHE A 6 5.97 8.25 -26.73
N PRO A 7 5.67 7.24 -27.56
CA PRO A 7 5.12 5.96 -27.08
C PRO A 7 5.95 5.30 -25.97
N TYR A 8 7.29 5.41 -26.02
CA TYR A 8 8.16 4.84 -24.99
C TYR A 8 7.98 5.48 -23.61
N ASP A 9 7.48 6.72 -23.54
CA ASP A 9 7.22 7.41 -22.27
C ASP A 9 6.03 6.78 -21.51
N PHE A 10 5.15 6.05 -22.21
CA PHE A 10 4.05 5.29 -21.61
C PHE A 10 4.51 3.93 -21.08
N SER A 11 5.62 3.39 -21.59
CA SER A 11 6.10 2.04 -21.26
C SER A 11 6.23 1.72 -19.75
N PRO A 12 6.52 2.67 -18.84
CA PRO A 12 6.50 2.39 -17.41
C PRO A 12 5.13 1.90 -16.92
N TYR A 13 4.03 2.39 -17.51
CA TYR A 13 2.66 2.16 -17.08
C TYR A 13 1.95 0.97 -17.73
N TYR A 14 2.50 0.42 -18.82
CA TYR A 14 1.83 -0.63 -19.61
C TYR A 14 2.42 -2.01 -19.31
N PRO A 15 1.62 -3.08 -19.55
CA PRO A 15 2.14 -4.43 -19.54
C PRO A 15 3.28 -4.60 -20.55
N VAL A 16 4.22 -5.49 -20.24
CA VAL A 16 5.34 -5.76 -21.15
C VAL A 16 4.80 -6.31 -22.48
N GLY A 17 5.17 -5.65 -23.58
CA GLY A 17 4.74 -6.04 -24.92
C GLY A 17 3.47 -5.33 -25.42
N ILE A 18 2.79 -4.57 -24.57
CA ILE A 18 1.62 -3.76 -24.94
C ILE A 18 2.06 -2.31 -25.11
N GLN A 19 1.45 -1.59 -26.04
CA GLN A 19 1.73 -0.19 -26.34
C GLN A 19 0.45 0.64 -26.23
N PRO A 20 0.55 1.95 -25.92
CA PRO A 20 -0.60 2.84 -26.02
C PRO A 20 -1.07 2.94 -27.48
N CYS A 21 -2.37 3.13 -27.70
CA CYS A 21 -2.84 3.50 -29.04
C CYS A 21 -2.22 4.86 -29.44
N PRO A 22 -1.81 5.06 -30.71
CA PRO A 22 -1.17 6.30 -31.15
C PRO A 22 -1.99 7.58 -30.86
N MET A 23 -3.31 7.47 -30.80
CA MET A 23 -4.22 8.57 -30.46
C MET A 23 -3.99 9.10 -29.04
N TYR A 24 -3.85 8.23 -28.03
CA TYR A 24 -3.60 8.66 -26.65
C TYR A 24 -2.22 9.31 -26.47
N VAL A 25 -1.23 8.94 -27.30
CA VAL A 25 0.05 9.65 -27.35
C VAL A 25 -0.13 11.08 -27.88
N ASP A 26 -1.04 11.29 -28.83
CA ASP A 26 -1.38 12.63 -29.33
C ASP A 26 -2.14 13.45 -28.29
N VAL A 27 -3.14 12.85 -27.64
CA VAL A 27 -3.86 13.44 -26.50
C VAL A 27 -2.89 13.92 -25.42
N ALA A 28 -1.94 13.07 -25.00
CA ALA A 28 -0.94 13.46 -24.01
C ALA A 28 -0.09 14.66 -24.47
N ASN A 29 0.28 14.73 -25.75
CA ASN A 29 1.01 15.88 -26.27
C ASN A 29 0.14 17.15 -26.30
N ARG A 30 -1.15 17.06 -26.62
CA ARG A 30 -2.09 18.20 -26.58
C ARG A 30 -2.25 18.70 -25.14
N ILE A 31 -2.52 17.79 -24.20
CA ILE A 31 -2.60 18.10 -22.76
C ILE A 31 -1.31 18.80 -22.30
N TYR A 32 -0.14 18.21 -22.59
CA TYR A 32 1.14 18.81 -22.21
C TYR A 32 1.30 20.23 -22.76
N ASN A 33 0.85 20.50 -23.99
CA ASN A 33 0.94 21.83 -24.56
C ASN A 33 0.02 22.85 -23.89
N ASN A 34 -1.13 22.43 -23.36
CA ASN A 34 -2.04 23.31 -22.62
C ASN A 34 -1.51 23.61 -21.21
N ILE A 35 -0.88 22.64 -20.55
CA ILE A 35 -0.44 22.80 -19.15
C ILE A 35 1.02 23.21 -18.97
N LYS A 36 1.84 23.22 -20.04
CA LYS A 36 3.29 23.48 -19.93
C LYS A 36 3.64 24.83 -19.28
N ASP A 37 2.79 25.83 -19.47
CA ASP A 37 3.02 27.20 -19.00
C ASP A 37 2.43 27.46 -17.60
N ILE A 38 1.77 26.47 -16.98
CA ILE A 38 1.29 26.56 -15.59
C ILE A 38 2.49 26.64 -14.64
N ASP A 39 2.41 27.53 -13.65
CA ASP A 39 3.41 27.62 -12.58
C ASP A 39 3.15 26.56 -11.50
N LEU A 40 3.79 25.40 -11.62
CA LEU A 40 3.90 24.44 -10.53
C LEU A 40 5.07 24.86 -9.67
N ASN A 41 4.80 25.49 -8.51
CA ASN A 41 5.80 25.87 -7.50
C ASN A 41 6.39 24.64 -6.77
N LEU A 42 6.89 23.67 -7.54
CA LEU A 42 7.37 22.36 -7.11
C LEU A 42 8.69 22.01 -7.83
N PRO A 43 9.60 21.26 -7.18
CA PRO A 43 10.81 20.74 -7.82
C PRO A 43 10.48 19.89 -9.06
N ASN A 44 11.33 19.96 -10.08
CA ASN A 44 11.16 19.18 -11.33
C ASN A 44 9.81 19.40 -12.03
N ALA A 45 9.24 20.62 -11.94
CA ALA A 45 7.95 20.98 -12.52
C ALA A 45 7.74 20.48 -13.96
N ASP A 46 8.73 20.61 -14.85
CA ASP A 46 8.59 20.15 -16.25
C ASP A 46 8.42 18.64 -16.37
N LYS A 47 9.10 17.86 -15.52
CA LYS A 47 8.93 16.40 -15.45
C LYS A 47 7.53 16.07 -14.94
N LEU A 48 7.07 16.76 -13.89
CA LEU A 48 5.74 16.56 -13.31
C LEU A 48 4.62 16.90 -14.30
N LYS A 49 4.75 18.00 -15.06
CA LYS A 49 3.80 18.35 -16.14
C LYS A 49 3.75 17.28 -17.22
N LYS A 50 4.91 16.74 -17.62
CA LYS A 50 4.97 15.62 -18.57
C LYS A 50 4.25 14.38 -18.01
N GLU A 51 4.48 14.07 -16.74
CA GLU A 51 3.85 12.93 -16.06
C GLU A 51 2.33 13.11 -15.93
N ILE A 52 1.86 14.30 -15.54
CA ILE A 52 0.43 14.65 -15.49
C ILE A 52 -0.22 14.42 -16.86
N ALA A 53 0.40 14.93 -17.94
CA ALA A 53 -0.14 14.80 -19.28
C ALA A 53 -0.23 13.33 -19.75
N ILE A 54 0.76 12.50 -19.41
CA ILE A 54 0.73 11.07 -19.71
C ILE A 54 -0.36 10.37 -18.90
N ASN A 55 -0.43 10.60 -17.59
CA ASN A 55 -1.40 9.91 -16.73
C ASN A 55 -2.84 10.34 -17.04
N ALA A 56 -3.07 11.61 -17.42
CA ALA A 56 -4.38 12.09 -17.88
C ALA A 56 -4.81 11.43 -19.20
N ALA A 57 -3.89 11.23 -20.15
CA ALA A 57 -4.19 10.49 -21.37
C ALA A 57 -4.45 9.00 -21.11
N ILE A 58 -3.75 8.38 -20.15
CA ILE A 58 -4.03 6.99 -19.76
C ILE A 58 -5.37 6.88 -19.01
N TYR A 59 -5.72 7.85 -18.16
CA TYR A 59 -7.06 7.93 -17.55
C TYR A 59 -8.16 8.02 -18.62
N PHE A 60 -7.92 8.80 -19.67
CA PHE A 60 -8.84 8.87 -20.80
C PHE A 60 -8.94 7.52 -21.53
N GLU A 61 -7.81 6.87 -21.81
CA GLU A 61 -7.80 5.50 -22.39
C GLU A 61 -8.49 4.47 -21.50
N ASP A 62 -8.35 4.58 -20.18
CA ASP A 62 -8.97 3.72 -19.18
C ASP A 62 -10.51 3.80 -19.24
N LYS A 63 -11.05 5.02 -19.39
CA LYS A 63 -12.50 5.25 -19.59
C LYS A 63 -12.96 4.77 -20.96
N MET A 64 -12.25 5.12 -22.03
CA MET A 64 -12.70 4.90 -23.40
C MET A 64 -12.50 3.46 -23.90
N SER A 65 -11.57 2.72 -23.30
CA SER A 65 -11.31 1.31 -23.63
C SER A 65 -11.92 0.34 -22.61
N ASP A 66 -12.78 0.84 -21.71
CA ASP A 66 -13.41 0.07 -20.64
C ASP A 66 -12.41 -0.76 -19.83
N ILE A 67 -11.28 -0.15 -19.43
CA ILE A 67 -10.26 -0.84 -18.63
C ILE A 67 -10.70 -0.93 -17.17
N GLY A 68 -11.47 0.03 -16.68
CA GLY A 68 -12.16 -0.03 -15.39
C GLY A 68 -11.30 0.24 -14.15
N LEU A 69 -10.04 0.67 -14.29
CA LEU A 69 -9.15 0.87 -13.14
C LEU A 69 -9.58 2.07 -12.30
N TRP A 70 -9.89 3.21 -12.94
CA TRP A 70 -10.40 4.39 -12.26
C TRP A 70 -11.77 4.15 -11.63
N ASN A 71 -12.70 3.56 -12.38
CA ASN A 71 -14.05 3.27 -11.89
C ASN A 71 -14.02 2.31 -10.69
N THR A 72 -13.07 1.36 -10.67
CA THR A 72 -12.81 0.52 -9.50
C THR A 72 -12.35 1.35 -8.30
N PHE A 73 -11.47 2.32 -8.49
CA PHE A 73 -11.05 3.21 -7.42
C PHE A 73 -12.22 4.04 -6.85
N VAL A 74 -13.03 4.64 -7.72
CA VAL A 74 -14.24 5.40 -7.33
C VAL A 74 -15.18 4.53 -6.51
N THR A 75 -15.44 3.29 -6.97
CA THR A 75 -16.30 2.34 -6.26
C THR A 75 -15.72 1.95 -4.90
N LYS A 76 -14.42 1.66 -4.83
CA LYS A 76 -13.73 1.36 -3.57
C LYS A 76 -13.82 2.53 -2.58
N HIS A 77 -13.61 3.75 -3.05
CA HIS A 77 -13.69 4.94 -2.21
C HIS A 77 -15.13 5.16 -1.71
N LEU A 78 -16.14 4.99 -2.58
CA LEU A 78 -17.55 5.07 -2.21
C LEU A 78 -17.92 4.04 -1.14
N LEU A 79 -17.48 2.80 -1.29
CA LEU A 79 -17.76 1.73 -0.30
C LEU A 79 -17.05 1.96 1.03
N ALA A 80 -15.82 2.50 1.02
CA ALA A 80 -15.03 2.73 2.22
C ALA A 80 -15.48 3.98 3.00
N TYR A 81 -15.87 5.05 2.29
CA TYR A 81 -16.04 6.37 2.89
C TYR A 81 -17.41 7.01 2.63
N MET A 82 -18.30 6.37 1.85
CA MET A 82 -19.61 6.93 1.42
C MET A 82 -19.50 8.19 0.54
N HIS A 83 -18.34 8.40 -0.09
CA HIS A 83 -18.09 9.47 -1.05
C HIS A 83 -17.44 8.90 -2.30
N SER A 84 -17.78 9.38 -3.50
CA SER A 84 -17.20 8.86 -4.75
C SER A 84 -15.73 9.24 -4.92
N LEU A 85 -15.34 10.43 -4.47
CA LEU A 85 -13.97 10.94 -4.53
C LEU A 85 -13.52 11.48 -3.17
N PRO A 86 -12.23 11.40 -2.84
CA PRO A 86 -11.66 12.07 -1.69
C PRO A 86 -11.69 13.59 -1.88
N PHE A 87 -11.79 14.32 -0.79
CA PHE A 87 -11.73 15.80 -0.71
C PHE A 87 -12.87 16.59 -1.36
N PHE A 88 -13.73 15.96 -2.17
CA PHE A 88 -14.85 16.62 -2.86
C PHE A 88 -16.19 16.19 -2.27
N ASP A 89 -17.07 17.16 -2.01
CA ASP A 89 -18.41 16.94 -1.46
C ASP A 89 -19.45 16.65 -2.56
N ASP A 90 -19.05 15.91 -3.60
CA ASP A 90 -19.95 15.55 -4.69
C ASP A 90 -20.71 14.26 -4.36
N PHE A 91 -22.01 14.43 -4.07
CA PHE A 91 -22.96 13.34 -3.84
C PHE A 91 -23.58 12.80 -5.13
N GLU A 92 -23.24 13.39 -6.28
CA GLU A 92 -23.77 12.95 -7.57
C GLU A 92 -23.05 11.68 -8.04
N SER A 93 -23.82 10.79 -8.66
CA SER A 93 -23.27 9.61 -9.32
C SER A 93 -22.42 10.07 -10.49
N LEU A 94 -21.12 9.78 -10.45
CA LEU A 94 -20.22 9.99 -11.58
C LEU A 94 -20.58 9.01 -12.71
N ASP A 95 -20.66 9.51 -13.94
CA ASP A 95 -20.80 8.65 -15.11
C ASP A 95 -19.51 7.86 -15.31
N LYS A 96 -19.63 6.53 -15.38
CA LYS A 96 -18.50 5.62 -15.54
C LYS A 96 -17.84 5.73 -16.91
N ASN A 97 -18.59 6.21 -17.91
CA ASN A 97 -18.17 6.23 -19.31
C ASN A 97 -17.70 7.62 -19.77
N GLU A 98 -17.87 8.64 -18.94
CA GLU A 98 -17.44 10.01 -19.26
C GLU A 98 -16.24 10.43 -18.41
N VAL A 99 -15.47 11.35 -18.97
CA VAL A 99 -14.42 12.07 -18.24
C VAL A 99 -15.03 13.14 -17.36
N ASN A 100 -14.44 13.38 -16.19
CA ASN A 100 -14.96 14.35 -15.22
C ASN A 100 -13.87 15.27 -14.68
N ALA A 101 -14.17 16.57 -14.56
CA ALA A 101 -13.20 17.57 -14.12
C ALA A 101 -12.66 17.32 -12.70
N LYS A 102 -13.50 16.84 -11.77
CA LYS A 102 -13.10 16.51 -10.39
C LYS A 102 -12.29 15.23 -10.30
N GLU A 103 -12.57 14.26 -11.18
CA GLU A 103 -11.69 13.09 -11.35
C GLU A 103 -10.30 13.52 -11.84
N VAL A 104 -10.24 14.43 -12.81
CA VAL A 104 -8.97 14.97 -13.32
C VAL A 104 -8.23 15.82 -12.28
N GLU A 105 -8.94 16.64 -11.50
CA GLU A 105 -8.36 17.41 -10.39
C GLU A 105 -7.70 16.46 -9.38
N LEU A 106 -8.38 15.38 -9.01
CA LEU A 106 -7.83 14.34 -8.15
C LEU A 106 -6.63 13.64 -8.78
N LEU A 107 -6.70 13.28 -10.06
CA LEU A 107 -5.62 12.61 -10.77
C LEU A 107 -4.35 13.47 -10.76
N VAL A 108 -4.48 14.77 -11.02
CA VAL A 108 -3.37 15.74 -10.92
C VAL A 108 -2.79 15.73 -9.51
N TRP A 109 -3.64 15.75 -8.48
CA TRP A 109 -3.18 15.65 -7.09
C TRP A 109 -2.46 14.33 -6.80
N LEU A 110 -2.97 13.19 -7.26
CA LEU A 110 -2.36 11.87 -7.05
C LEU A 110 -0.98 11.76 -7.70
N VAL A 111 -0.82 12.29 -8.93
CA VAL A 111 0.46 12.30 -9.65
C VAL A 111 1.48 13.17 -8.92
N LEU A 112 1.05 14.32 -8.41
CA LEU A 112 1.93 15.22 -7.67
C LEU A 112 2.27 14.65 -6.29
N SER A 113 1.28 14.21 -5.52
CA SER A 113 1.44 13.77 -4.13
C SER A 113 2.37 12.57 -4.01
N ARG A 114 2.27 11.58 -4.92
CA ARG A 114 3.10 10.36 -4.86
C ARG A 114 4.60 10.62 -5.10
N ASN A 115 4.96 11.79 -5.64
CA ASN A 115 6.33 12.16 -5.93
C ASN A 115 7.03 12.89 -4.76
N PHE A 116 6.34 13.10 -3.64
CA PHE A 116 6.90 13.74 -2.44
C PHE A 116 6.66 12.90 -1.19
N ASP A 117 7.73 12.65 -0.45
CA ASP A 117 7.74 11.96 0.85
C ASP A 117 8.01 12.93 2.02
N ASP A 118 8.60 14.10 1.73
CA ASP A 118 9.01 15.12 2.69
C ASP A 118 7.90 16.14 3.04
N ARG A 119 6.79 16.13 2.30
CA ARG A 119 5.69 17.08 2.45
C ARG A 119 4.34 16.49 2.03
N PHE A 120 3.30 17.03 2.63
CA PHE A 120 1.93 16.82 2.20
C PHE A 120 1.49 17.97 1.28
N LEU A 121 0.98 17.65 0.10
CA LEU A 121 0.39 18.64 -0.80
C LEU A 121 -1.09 18.85 -0.45
N ASN A 122 -1.47 20.07 -0.10
CA ASN A 122 -2.87 20.39 0.19
C ASN A 122 -3.72 20.30 -1.09
N PRO A 123 -4.67 19.35 -1.20
CA PRO A 123 -5.51 19.24 -2.39
C PRO A 123 -6.31 20.52 -2.67
N LEU A 124 -6.76 21.23 -1.63
CA LEU A 124 -7.56 22.44 -1.76
C LEU A 124 -6.76 23.65 -2.28
N ALA A 125 -5.43 23.59 -2.23
CA ALA A 125 -4.55 24.66 -2.70
C ALA A 125 -4.15 24.50 -4.18
N MET A 126 -4.48 23.36 -4.79
CA MET A 126 -4.02 23.02 -6.14
C MET A 126 -4.86 23.74 -7.22
N GLY A 127 -6.11 24.07 -6.88
CA GLY A 127 -7.04 24.73 -7.78
C GLY A 127 -7.45 23.88 -8.97
N GLU A 128 -8.27 24.46 -9.84
CA GLU A 128 -8.93 23.74 -10.95
C GLU A 128 -8.25 24.01 -12.30
N ASP A 129 -7.31 24.95 -12.38
CA ASP A 129 -6.75 25.45 -13.65
C ASP A 129 -6.14 24.34 -14.52
N ALA A 130 -5.32 23.48 -13.91
CA ALA A 130 -4.71 22.36 -14.63
C ALA A 130 -5.78 21.36 -15.11
N ALA A 131 -6.78 21.06 -14.26
CA ALA A 131 -7.84 20.13 -14.60
C ALA A 131 -8.72 20.67 -15.74
N ASN A 132 -9.07 21.96 -15.70
CA ASN A 132 -9.84 22.62 -16.75
C ASN A 132 -9.11 22.57 -18.11
N LEU A 133 -7.81 22.89 -18.13
CA LEU A 133 -6.99 22.84 -19.34
C LEU A 133 -6.80 21.42 -19.90
N ILE A 134 -6.81 20.40 -19.02
CA ILE A 134 -6.82 18.99 -19.42
C ILE A 134 -8.19 18.63 -20.02
N MET A 135 -9.28 18.99 -19.34
CA MET A 135 -10.65 18.69 -19.77
C MET A 135 -11.01 19.31 -21.12
N GLU A 136 -10.47 20.49 -21.44
CA GLU A 136 -10.58 21.07 -22.80
C GLU A 136 -10.09 20.10 -23.88
N VAL A 137 -9.02 19.33 -23.63
CA VAL A 137 -8.53 18.34 -24.58
C VAL A 137 -9.39 17.07 -24.56
N LEU A 138 -9.72 16.58 -23.37
CA LEU A 138 -10.43 15.30 -23.22
C LEU A 138 -11.87 15.34 -23.76
N THR A 139 -12.51 16.52 -23.75
CA THR A 139 -13.87 16.71 -24.26
C THR A 139 -13.93 17.04 -25.76
N GLU A 140 -12.79 17.31 -26.40
CA GLU A 140 -12.72 17.54 -27.85
C GLU A 140 -12.78 16.22 -28.65
N ASP A 141 -12.39 15.10 -28.05
CA ASP A 141 -12.20 13.81 -28.73
C ASP A 141 -13.34 12.84 -28.40
N GLU A 142 -14.49 12.96 -29.08
CA GLU A 142 -15.66 12.07 -28.84
C GLU A 142 -15.52 10.67 -29.46
N ASP A 143 -14.71 10.51 -30.51
CA ASP A 143 -14.49 9.25 -31.22
C ASP A 143 -13.02 8.82 -31.11
N VAL A 144 -12.68 7.99 -30.11
CA VAL A 144 -11.34 7.43 -29.94
C VAL A 144 -11.32 5.90 -30.04
N ASP A 145 -10.19 5.35 -30.48
CA ASP A 145 -10.00 3.91 -30.60
C ASP A 145 -9.85 3.24 -29.21
N SER A 146 -10.59 2.16 -29.00
CA SER A 146 -10.40 1.25 -27.85
C SER A 146 -9.05 0.53 -27.94
N ASN A 147 -8.39 0.32 -26.80
CA ASN A 147 -7.21 -0.54 -26.69
C ASN A 147 -7.59 -1.97 -26.32
N ASP A 148 -8.11 -2.71 -27.30
CA ASP A 148 -8.53 -4.10 -27.14
C ASP A 148 -7.39 -5.01 -26.63
N SER A 149 -6.14 -4.70 -26.97
CA SER A 149 -4.98 -5.48 -26.50
C SER A 149 -4.76 -5.34 -24.99
N LEU A 150 -4.97 -4.15 -24.44
CA LEU A 150 -4.90 -3.92 -22.99
C LEU A 150 -6.12 -4.54 -22.28
N TYR A 151 -7.31 -4.42 -22.87
CA TYR A 151 -8.52 -5.05 -22.36
C TYR A 151 -8.36 -6.59 -22.26
N ASP A 152 -7.98 -7.24 -23.37
CA ASP A 152 -7.74 -8.69 -23.44
C ASP A 152 -6.56 -9.15 -22.55
N PHE A 153 -5.64 -8.25 -22.22
CA PHE A 153 -4.59 -8.58 -21.26
C PHE A 153 -5.16 -8.86 -19.87
N ILE A 154 -6.18 -8.09 -19.46
CA ILE A 154 -6.78 -8.09 -18.14
C ILE A 154 -7.94 -9.10 -18.06
N TYR A 155 -8.85 -9.07 -19.04
CA TYR A 155 -10.17 -9.72 -18.97
C TYR A 155 -10.28 -11.05 -19.72
N ASP A 156 -9.15 -11.59 -20.23
CA ASP A 156 -9.13 -12.92 -20.80
C ASP A 156 -9.52 -13.98 -19.75
N THR A 157 -10.64 -14.68 -20.00
CA THR A 157 -11.21 -15.65 -19.06
C THR A 157 -10.31 -16.87 -18.84
N ASP A 158 -9.53 -17.28 -19.84
CA ASP A 158 -8.61 -18.41 -19.71
C ASP A 158 -7.41 -18.06 -18.81
N LYS A 159 -6.98 -16.79 -18.82
CA LYS A 159 -6.01 -16.26 -17.87
C LYS A 159 -6.62 -16.09 -16.48
N ALA A 160 -7.82 -15.50 -16.38
CA ALA A 160 -8.49 -15.26 -15.10
C ALA A 160 -8.73 -16.55 -14.29
N ASN A 161 -8.85 -17.69 -14.97
CA ASN A 161 -9.07 -19.00 -14.34
C ASN A 161 -7.79 -19.78 -14.00
N ASP A 162 -6.61 -19.23 -14.29
CA ASP A 162 -5.30 -19.84 -14.01
C ASP A 162 -4.38 -18.83 -13.32
N TYR A 163 -4.03 -19.08 -12.05
CA TYR A 163 -3.22 -18.16 -11.26
C TYR A 163 -1.90 -17.78 -11.95
N PHE A 164 -1.20 -18.73 -12.58
CA PHE A 164 0.12 -18.47 -13.16
C PHE A 164 0.03 -17.66 -14.44
N LYS A 165 -1.08 -17.74 -15.18
CA LYS A 165 -1.37 -16.85 -16.30
C LYS A 165 -1.84 -15.47 -15.84
N LEU A 166 -2.70 -15.42 -14.81
CA LEU A 166 -3.23 -14.19 -14.23
C LEU A 166 -2.15 -13.35 -13.55
N LYS A 167 -1.09 -13.99 -13.05
CA LYS A 167 -0.03 -13.33 -12.28
C LYS A 167 0.62 -12.16 -13.03
N ASP A 168 0.73 -12.24 -14.35
CA ASP A 168 1.29 -11.13 -15.13
C ASP A 168 0.45 -9.85 -15.01
N VAL A 169 -0.88 -9.98 -14.85
CA VAL A 169 -1.79 -8.85 -14.57
C VAL A 169 -1.52 -8.30 -13.17
N LEU A 170 -1.39 -9.16 -12.16
CA LEU A 170 -1.08 -8.75 -10.78
C LEU A 170 0.27 -8.02 -10.68
N ILE A 171 1.27 -8.47 -11.44
CA ILE A 171 2.59 -7.83 -11.55
C ILE A 171 2.46 -6.46 -12.24
N TRP A 172 1.68 -6.36 -13.32
CA TRP A 172 1.47 -5.10 -14.01
C TRP A 172 0.75 -4.05 -13.14
N LEU A 173 -0.23 -4.45 -12.33
CA LEU A 173 -1.04 -3.51 -11.55
C LEU A 173 -0.20 -2.53 -10.73
N ARG A 174 0.92 -2.96 -10.12
CA ARG A 174 1.80 -2.07 -9.35
C ARG A 174 2.41 -0.92 -10.16
N ARG A 175 2.46 -1.08 -11.49
CA ARG A 175 3.04 -0.14 -12.44
C ARG A 175 1.98 0.69 -13.17
N SER A 176 0.72 0.29 -13.11
CA SER A 176 -0.40 1.01 -13.73
C SER A 176 -0.46 2.48 -13.26
N TYR A 177 -0.99 3.36 -14.13
CA TYR A 177 -0.95 4.81 -13.94
C TYR A 177 -1.53 5.28 -12.60
N LEU A 178 -2.55 4.61 -12.08
CA LEU A 178 -3.20 4.95 -10.82
C LEU A 178 -2.49 4.35 -9.61
N LEU A 179 -1.99 3.12 -9.73
CA LEU A 179 -1.52 2.35 -8.58
C LEU A 179 -0.01 2.45 -8.34
N CYS A 180 0.77 2.98 -9.30
CA CYS A 180 2.21 3.13 -9.16
C CYS A 180 2.63 4.20 -8.14
N SER A 181 3.83 4.04 -7.57
CA SER A 181 4.54 5.09 -6.84
C SER A 181 6.03 4.79 -6.69
N PRO A 182 6.84 5.83 -6.39
CA PRO A 182 8.21 5.66 -5.92
C PRO A 182 8.34 4.70 -4.72
N LEU A 183 7.40 4.72 -3.77
CA LEU A 183 7.41 3.78 -2.63
C LEU A 183 7.28 2.32 -3.08
N SER A 184 6.43 2.05 -4.07
CA SER A 184 6.30 0.71 -4.64
C SER A 184 7.59 0.27 -5.37
N GLU A 185 8.24 1.18 -6.10
CA GLU A 185 9.54 0.89 -6.74
C GLU A 185 10.66 0.67 -5.72
N GLU A 186 10.67 1.39 -4.61
CA GLU A 186 11.64 1.20 -3.52
C GLU A 186 11.46 -0.18 -2.87
N LYS A 187 10.21 -0.57 -2.56
CA LYS A 187 9.89 -1.90 -2.02
C LYS A 187 10.27 -3.01 -2.99
N PHE A 188 9.97 -2.85 -4.28
CA PHE A 188 10.42 -3.78 -5.32
C PHE A 188 11.94 -3.89 -5.37
N SER A 189 12.66 -2.76 -5.31
CA SER A 189 14.12 -2.73 -5.32
C SER A 189 14.71 -3.48 -4.12
N ARG A 190 14.15 -3.27 -2.91
CA ARG A 190 14.54 -4.02 -1.70
C ARG A 190 14.33 -5.53 -1.86
N LEU A 191 13.21 -5.95 -2.47
CA LEU A 191 12.95 -7.37 -2.77
C LEU A 191 13.95 -7.91 -3.80
N LEU A 192 14.19 -7.17 -4.88
CA LEU A 192 15.16 -7.54 -5.91
C LEU A 192 16.57 -7.71 -5.34
N ASP A 193 17.00 -6.79 -4.48
CA ASP A 193 18.30 -6.86 -3.81
C ASP A 193 18.42 -8.11 -2.94
N SER A 194 17.33 -8.53 -2.26
CA SER A 194 17.32 -9.73 -1.42
C SER A 194 17.56 -11.04 -2.21
N TYR A 195 17.21 -11.05 -3.50
CA TYR A 195 17.44 -12.18 -4.40
C TYR A 195 18.71 -12.03 -5.25
N THR A 196 19.23 -10.81 -5.36
CA THR A 196 20.43 -10.50 -6.14
C THR A 196 21.66 -11.10 -5.46
N GLY A 197 22.45 -11.86 -6.22
CA GLY A 197 23.62 -12.58 -5.71
C GLY A 197 23.33 -14.03 -5.29
N ILE A 198 22.05 -14.40 -5.13
CA ILE A 198 21.61 -15.79 -4.96
C ILE A 198 21.18 -16.37 -6.32
N PHE A 199 20.44 -15.60 -7.10
CA PHE A 199 19.87 -16.02 -8.38
C PHE A 199 20.39 -15.21 -9.55
N LYS A 200 20.19 -15.71 -10.78
CA LYS A 200 20.47 -14.92 -11.99
C LYS A 200 19.55 -13.72 -12.05
N LYS A 201 19.99 -12.65 -12.72
CA LYS A 201 19.25 -11.37 -12.80
C LYS A 201 17.78 -11.52 -13.19
N SER A 202 17.47 -12.34 -14.21
CA SER A 202 16.09 -12.57 -14.65
C SER A 202 15.24 -13.32 -13.64
N GLU A 203 15.82 -14.30 -12.94
CA GLU A 203 15.15 -15.07 -11.90
C GLU A 203 14.90 -14.22 -10.66
N ALA A 204 15.90 -13.44 -10.23
CA ALA A 204 15.78 -12.50 -9.10
C ALA A 204 14.67 -11.47 -9.35
N ALA A 205 14.60 -10.91 -10.56
CA ALA A 205 13.52 -10.00 -10.96
C ALA A 205 12.15 -10.70 -10.89
N TYR A 206 12.01 -11.90 -11.45
CA TYR A 206 10.77 -12.66 -11.39
C TYR A 206 10.33 -12.99 -9.95
N TYR A 207 11.25 -13.38 -9.07
CA TYR A 207 10.94 -13.65 -7.66
C TYR A 207 10.56 -12.39 -6.89
N ALA A 208 11.22 -11.26 -7.15
CA ALA A 208 10.87 -9.98 -6.57
C ALA A 208 9.46 -9.53 -7.00
N GLU A 209 9.13 -9.62 -8.29
CA GLU A 209 7.79 -9.29 -8.80
C GLU A 209 6.71 -10.21 -8.22
N THR A 210 7.00 -11.51 -8.09
CA THR A 210 6.09 -12.48 -7.50
C THR A 210 5.86 -12.21 -6.01
N ALA A 211 6.92 -11.92 -5.25
CA ALA A 211 6.79 -11.58 -3.84
C ALA A 211 6.02 -10.27 -3.64
N PHE A 212 6.31 -9.26 -4.46
CA PHE A 212 5.65 -7.96 -4.41
C PHE A 212 4.15 -8.09 -4.68
N SER A 213 3.78 -8.74 -5.79
CA SER A 213 2.38 -8.83 -6.25
C SER A 213 1.43 -9.54 -5.26
N MET A 214 1.98 -10.29 -4.30
CA MET A 214 1.21 -11.03 -3.31
C MET A 214 1.25 -10.43 -1.90
N GLY A 215 2.29 -9.66 -1.56
CA GLY A 215 2.54 -9.21 -0.20
C GLY A 215 2.83 -7.73 -0.06
N SER A 216 2.39 -6.89 -1.01
CA SER A 216 2.59 -5.44 -0.93
C SER A 216 1.39 -4.70 -1.48
N GLU A 217 0.80 -3.85 -0.65
CA GLU A 217 -0.31 -3.00 -1.03
C GLU A 217 0.12 -1.89 -1.98
N ILE A 218 -0.78 -1.57 -2.90
CA ILE A 218 -0.58 -0.61 -3.98
C ILE A 218 -1.71 0.40 -4.07
N GLY A 219 -1.40 1.51 -4.75
CA GLY A 219 -2.34 2.56 -5.05
C GLY A 219 -2.89 3.33 -3.84
N PRO A 220 -3.87 4.21 -4.11
CA PRO A 220 -4.35 5.18 -3.12
C PRO A 220 -5.17 4.57 -1.98
N MET A 221 -5.72 3.37 -2.18
CA MET A 221 -6.47 2.65 -1.15
C MET A 221 -5.59 1.75 -0.28
N ALA A 222 -4.29 1.64 -0.58
CA ALA A 222 -3.38 0.70 0.06
C ALA A 222 -4.01 -0.71 0.11
N GLU A 223 -4.32 -1.30 -1.05
CA GLU A 223 -4.92 -2.64 -1.13
C GLU A 223 -4.00 -3.61 -1.89
N LEU A 224 -4.13 -4.91 -1.62
CA LEU A 224 -3.35 -5.93 -2.31
C LEU A 224 -3.75 -6.01 -3.81
N PRO A 225 -2.81 -6.33 -4.72
CA PRO A 225 -3.09 -6.35 -6.16
C PRO A 225 -4.26 -7.26 -6.56
N HIS A 226 -4.39 -8.41 -5.92
CA HIS A 226 -5.48 -9.35 -6.21
C HIS A 226 -6.86 -8.80 -5.80
N LEU A 227 -6.95 -7.92 -4.79
CA LEU A 227 -8.18 -7.26 -4.37
C LEU A 227 -8.54 -6.07 -5.27
N TRP A 228 -7.55 -5.45 -5.92
CA TRP A 228 -7.81 -4.52 -7.02
C TRP A 228 -8.40 -5.25 -8.21
N LEU A 229 -7.76 -6.34 -8.66
CA LEU A 229 -8.23 -7.10 -9.81
C LEU A 229 -9.59 -7.76 -9.55
N ALA A 230 -9.85 -8.22 -8.32
CA ALA A 230 -11.15 -8.77 -7.95
C ALA A 230 -12.28 -7.75 -8.13
N ASP A 231 -12.06 -6.49 -7.76
CA ASP A 231 -13.06 -5.45 -7.92
C ASP A 231 -13.22 -5.05 -9.41
N MET A 232 -12.12 -4.98 -10.17
CA MET A 232 -12.18 -4.77 -11.62
C MET A 232 -13.03 -5.86 -12.32
N PHE A 233 -12.80 -7.13 -11.98
CA PHE A 233 -13.59 -8.26 -12.47
C PHE A 233 -15.06 -8.20 -12.06
N LEU A 234 -15.35 -7.75 -10.83
CA LEU A 234 -16.72 -7.59 -10.38
C LEU A 234 -17.48 -6.54 -11.21
N GLU A 235 -16.82 -5.44 -11.54
CA GLU A 235 -17.37 -4.37 -12.38
C GLU A 235 -17.57 -4.81 -13.85
N HIS A 236 -16.89 -5.86 -14.30
CA HIS A 236 -16.94 -6.40 -15.67
C HIS A 236 -17.70 -7.74 -15.79
N ASP A 237 -18.68 -7.95 -14.90
CA ASP A 237 -19.52 -9.15 -14.90
C ASP A 237 -18.77 -10.50 -14.79
N MET A 238 -17.56 -10.48 -14.21
CA MET A 238 -16.74 -11.67 -13.93
C MET A 238 -16.85 -12.05 -12.45
N GLN A 239 -18.08 -12.25 -11.94
CA GLN A 239 -18.30 -12.46 -10.50
C GLN A 239 -17.58 -13.69 -9.94
N LYS A 240 -17.52 -14.79 -10.72
CA LYS A 240 -16.86 -16.04 -10.27
C LYS A 240 -15.36 -15.85 -10.12
N GLU A 241 -14.73 -15.19 -11.09
CA GLU A 241 -13.31 -14.90 -11.10
C GLU A 241 -12.94 -13.88 -10.00
N SER A 242 -13.80 -12.89 -9.77
CA SER A 242 -13.70 -11.99 -8.63
C SER A 242 -13.68 -12.74 -7.29
N GLU A 243 -14.64 -13.66 -7.07
CA GLU A 243 -14.71 -14.48 -5.87
C GLU A 243 -13.46 -15.36 -5.68
N LYS A 244 -12.90 -15.91 -6.76
CA LYS A 244 -11.64 -16.68 -6.70
C LYS A 244 -10.47 -15.83 -6.22
N LEU A 245 -10.37 -14.60 -6.71
CA LEU A 245 -9.33 -13.65 -6.28
C LEU A 245 -9.51 -13.24 -4.82
N ARG A 246 -10.74 -12.93 -4.37
CA ARG A 246 -11.01 -12.58 -2.96
C ARG A 246 -10.69 -13.71 -1.99
N ASN A 247 -10.88 -14.95 -2.42
CA ASN A 247 -10.59 -16.15 -1.64
C ASN A 247 -9.17 -16.69 -1.85
N LEU A 248 -8.32 -15.95 -2.56
CA LEU A 248 -6.93 -16.32 -2.75
C LEU A 248 -6.22 -16.33 -1.38
N ASN A 249 -5.51 -17.41 -1.08
CA ASN A 249 -4.66 -17.49 0.10
C ASN A 249 -3.20 -17.48 -0.30
N PHE A 250 -2.38 -16.75 0.46
CA PHE A 250 -0.95 -16.64 0.22
C PHE A 250 -0.19 -16.91 1.52
N CYS A 251 0.76 -17.85 1.46
CA CYS A 251 1.74 -18.07 2.51
C CYS A 251 3.04 -17.41 2.07
N GLN A 252 3.47 -16.40 2.81
CA GLN A 252 4.73 -15.69 2.57
C GLN A 252 5.93 -16.64 2.62
N GLN A 253 7.08 -16.17 2.10
CA GLN A 253 8.28 -16.98 2.01
C GLN A 253 8.75 -17.46 3.40
N ASP A 254 8.80 -18.77 3.59
CA ASP A 254 9.19 -19.40 4.85
C ASP A 254 10.05 -20.65 4.61
N MET A 255 10.64 -21.20 5.67
CA MET A 255 11.26 -22.53 5.68
C MET A 255 10.20 -23.56 6.04
N PHE A 256 10.15 -24.62 5.26
CA PHE A 256 9.21 -25.72 5.44
C PHE A 256 9.94 -27.04 5.66
N GLU A 257 9.45 -27.84 6.58
CA GLU A 257 9.75 -29.27 6.68
C GLU A 257 8.75 -30.06 5.83
N VAL A 258 9.23 -30.99 5.01
CA VAL A 258 8.38 -31.94 4.28
C VAL A 258 8.04 -33.11 5.22
N THR A 259 6.90 -33.04 5.89
CA THR A 259 6.49 -34.02 6.92
C THR A 259 5.97 -35.32 6.32
N ASP A 260 5.42 -35.25 5.10
CA ASP A 260 5.03 -36.42 4.32
C ASP A 260 5.11 -36.13 2.82
N ALA A 261 5.44 -37.15 2.02
CA ALA A 261 5.47 -37.02 0.57
C ALA A 261 5.33 -38.37 -0.12
N ASN A 262 4.60 -38.39 -1.23
CA ASN A 262 4.52 -39.50 -2.17
C ASN A 262 4.63 -38.95 -3.62
N SER A 263 4.40 -39.78 -4.63
CA SER A 263 4.48 -39.38 -6.04
C SER A 263 3.42 -38.38 -6.49
N GLU A 264 2.33 -38.20 -5.74
CA GLU A 264 1.21 -37.33 -6.07
C GLU A 264 1.13 -36.09 -5.20
N TYR A 265 1.42 -36.19 -3.90
CA TYR A 265 1.24 -35.13 -2.92
C TYR A 265 2.43 -35.00 -1.96
N ALA A 266 2.62 -33.79 -1.46
CA ALA A 266 3.51 -33.45 -0.36
C ALA A 266 2.75 -32.66 0.71
N VAL A 267 3.15 -32.84 1.96
CA VAL A 267 2.69 -32.07 3.12
C VAL A 267 3.88 -31.32 3.67
N LEU A 268 3.75 -30.00 3.71
CA LEU A 268 4.78 -29.06 4.14
C LEU A 268 4.32 -28.42 5.45
N LYS A 269 5.23 -28.29 6.40
CA LYS A 269 4.98 -27.64 7.67
C LYS A 269 5.90 -26.43 7.82
N ASN A 270 5.34 -25.25 8.00
CA ASN A 270 6.11 -24.00 8.06
C ASN A 270 6.72 -23.75 9.45
N SER A 271 7.45 -22.65 9.60
CA SER A 271 8.10 -22.30 10.87
C SER A 271 7.14 -21.92 12.01
N LYS A 272 5.84 -21.71 11.69
CA LYS A 272 4.74 -21.41 12.61
C LYS A 272 3.87 -22.64 12.92
N ASP A 273 4.34 -23.83 12.56
CA ASP A 273 3.65 -25.12 12.72
C ASP A 273 2.36 -25.29 11.87
N GLU A 274 2.13 -24.44 10.87
CA GLU A 274 1.01 -24.55 9.93
C GLU A 274 1.31 -25.59 8.84
N GLU A 275 0.32 -26.41 8.48
CA GLU A 275 0.47 -27.49 7.50
C GLU A 275 -0.22 -27.16 6.17
N PHE A 276 0.48 -27.44 5.08
CA PHE A 276 0.09 -27.14 3.71
C PHE A 276 0.20 -28.40 2.86
N LYS A 277 -0.90 -28.80 2.22
CA LYS A 277 -0.93 -29.92 1.28
C LYS A 277 -0.92 -29.41 -0.15
N LEU A 278 0.01 -29.92 -0.95
CA LEU A 278 0.19 -29.58 -2.35
C LEU A 278 0.42 -30.81 -3.22
N LYS A 279 0.17 -30.67 -4.53
CA LYS A 279 0.60 -31.67 -5.52
C LYS A 279 2.13 -31.72 -5.56
N ASN A 280 2.68 -32.93 -5.59
CA ASN A 280 4.12 -33.14 -5.63
C ASN A 280 4.66 -33.04 -7.06
N ALA A 281 4.72 -31.81 -7.58
CA ALA A 281 5.35 -31.54 -8.88
C ALA A 281 6.90 -31.67 -8.85
N TYR A 282 7.50 -31.82 -7.67
CA TYR A 282 8.95 -31.84 -7.46
C TYR A 282 9.38 -33.01 -6.55
N PRO A 283 9.17 -34.27 -6.96
CA PRO A 283 9.43 -35.44 -6.12
C PRO A 283 10.90 -35.60 -5.71
N ASP A 284 11.82 -35.01 -6.47
CA ASP A 284 13.26 -34.97 -6.13
C ASP A 284 13.58 -33.98 -4.99
N ILE A 285 12.73 -32.98 -4.77
CA ILE A 285 12.89 -31.94 -3.73
C ILE A 285 12.02 -32.30 -2.52
N PHE A 286 10.75 -32.64 -2.75
CA PHE A 286 9.80 -33.00 -1.70
C PHE A 286 9.91 -34.48 -1.35
N ARG A 287 10.89 -34.77 -0.50
CA ARG A 287 11.11 -36.07 0.12
C ARG A 287 10.87 -35.93 1.61
N LYS A 288 10.16 -36.88 2.22
CA LYS A 288 9.90 -36.85 3.66
C LYS A 288 11.19 -36.63 4.46
N GLY A 289 11.18 -35.65 5.35
CA GLY A 289 12.33 -35.20 6.13
C GLY A 289 13.28 -34.24 5.42
N SER A 290 12.97 -33.80 4.19
CA SER A 290 13.67 -32.69 3.54
C SER A 290 13.14 -31.35 4.03
N TYR A 291 13.93 -30.30 3.80
CA TYR A 291 13.61 -28.94 4.17
C TYR A 291 13.74 -28.05 2.94
N VAL A 292 12.84 -27.08 2.79
CA VAL A 292 12.79 -26.20 1.62
C VAL A 292 12.50 -24.77 2.04
N TYR A 293 12.90 -23.81 1.20
CA TYR A 293 12.49 -22.41 1.31
C TYR A 293 11.63 -22.05 0.11
N THR A 294 10.41 -21.58 0.36
CA THR A 294 9.48 -21.21 -0.70
C THR A 294 8.35 -20.31 -0.18
N ALA A 295 7.50 -19.81 -1.08
CA ALA A 295 6.20 -19.25 -0.74
C ALA A 295 5.11 -20.10 -1.42
N LEU A 296 3.91 -20.10 -0.86
CA LEU A 296 2.79 -20.91 -1.37
C LEU A 296 1.59 -20.03 -1.70
N VAL A 297 0.84 -20.43 -2.71
CA VAL A 297 -0.43 -19.79 -3.09
C VAL A 297 -1.51 -20.85 -3.21
N LYS A 298 -2.74 -20.50 -2.85
CA LYS A 298 -3.93 -21.30 -3.11
C LYS A 298 -4.95 -20.41 -3.80
N TYR A 299 -5.23 -20.72 -5.06
CA TYR A 299 -6.18 -19.98 -5.88
C TYR A 299 -7.42 -20.83 -6.15
N ALA A 300 -8.60 -20.29 -5.84
CA ALA A 300 -9.86 -21.03 -5.91
C ALA A 300 -9.82 -22.36 -5.11
N ASP A 301 -10.50 -23.39 -5.62
CA ASP A 301 -10.55 -24.72 -5.00
C ASP A 301 -9.32 -25.60 -5.33
N ASN A 302 -8.25 -25.03 -5.87
CA ASN A 302 -7.03 -25.77 -6.15
C ASN A 302 -6.29 -26.17 -4.86
N ASP A 303 -5.37 -27.13 -4.98
CA ASP A 303 -4.39 -27.41 -3.92
C ASP A 303 -3.46 -26.21 -3.73
N TRP A 304 -2.69 -26.18 -2.63
CA TRP A 304 -1.59 -25.23 -2.54
C TRP A 304 -0.56 -25.50 -3.65
N GLU A 305 0.03 -24.43 -4.15
CA GLU A 305 1.04 -24.47 -5.21
C GLU A 305 2.23 -23.59 -4.84
N ILE A 306 3.39 -23.91 -5.40
CA ILE A 306 4.61 -23.13 -5.20
C ILE A 306 4.50 -21.80 -5.93
N ASN A 307 4.78 -20.71 -5.22
CA ASN A 307 4.71 -19.38 -5.77
C ASN A 307 6.06 -18.65 -5.71
N GLY A 308 6.78 -18.69 -6.82
CA GLY A 308 8.08 -18.02 -6.95
C GLY A 308 9.24 -18.94 -6.62
N VAL A 309 10.00 -18.61 -5.58
CA VAL A 309 11.28 -19.25 -5.28
C VAL A 309 11.11 -20.65 -4.68
N LEU A 310 11.95 -21.60 -5.07
CA LEU A 310 12.05 -22.93 -4.45
C LEU A 310 13.51 -23.38 -4.41
N PHE A 311 14.03 -23.68 -3.21
CA PHE A 311 15.31 -24.37 -3.07
C PHE A 311 15.38 -25.20 -1.78
N ASN A 312 16.30 -26.16 -1.76
CA ASN A 312 16.58 -26.99 -0.60
C ASN A 312 17.20 -26.16 0.54
N SER A 313 16.75 -26.43 1.76
CA SER A 313 17.26 -25.87 2.99
C SER A 313 17.78 -26.98 3.92
N SER A 314 18.14 -26.63 5.15
CA SER A 314 18.62 -27.55 6.17
C SER A 314 17.71 -27.59 7.39
N GLN A 315 17.74 -28.72 8.11
CA GLN A 315 17.09 -28.87 9.41
C GLN A 315 17.52 -27.77 10.39
N GLU A 316 18.80 -27.41 10.38
CA GLU A 316 19.36 -26.38 11.26
C GLU A 316 18.74 -25.00 10.99
N ALA A 317 18.57 -24.63 9.71
CA ALA A 317 17.95 -23.37 9.32
C ALA A 317 16.46 -23.33 9.71
N TYR A 318 15.73 -24.42 9.44
CA TYR A 318 14.33 -24.56 9.86
C TYR A 318 14.19 -24.48 11.39
N ALA A 319 14.97 -25.25 12.15
CA ALA A 319 14.92 -25.26 13.61
C ALA A 319 15.24 -23.88 14.22
N LYS A 320 16.18 -23.13 13.62
CA LYS A 320 16.50 -21.76 14.05
C LYS A 320 15.30 -20.83 13.86
N MET A 321 14.63 -20.91 12.72
CA MET A 321 13.48 -20.03 12.44
C MET A 321 12.24 -20.44 13.24
N HIS A 322 11.93 -21.74 13.31
CA HIS A 322 10.87 -22.28 14.17
C HIS A 322 11.02 -21.84 15.63
N LYS A 323 12.24 -22.00 16.19
CA LYS A 323 12.54 -21.53 17.55
C LYS A 323 12.33 -20.03 17.71
N ARG A 324 12.74 -19.22 16.73
CA ARG A 324 12.54 -17.76 16.75
C ARG A 324 11.04 -17.42 16.76
N GLN A 325 10.24 -18.05 15.90
CA GLN A 325 8.80 -17.80 15.84
C GLN A 325 8.07 -18.23 17.11
N ALA A 326 8.43 -19.39 17.67
CA ALA A 326 7.90 -19.85 18.95
C ALA A 326 8.27 -18.90 20.10
N GLN A 327 9.49 -18.34 20.11
CA GLN A 327 9.93 -17.36 21.10
C GLN A 327 9.17 -16.04 20.98
N LEU A 328 8.99 -15.52 19.76
CA LEU A 328 8.23 -14.29 19.51
C LEU A 328 6.77 -14.47 19.93
N SER A 329 6.09 -15.52 19.45
CA SER A 329 4.69 -15.82 19.78
C SER A 329 4.48 -15.91 21.30
N ARG A 330 5.32 -16.68 21.99
CA ARG A 330 5.25 -16.81 23.45
C ARG A 330 5.55 -15.50 24.17
N SER A 331 6.46 -14.69 23.66
CA SER A 331 6.77 -13.37 24.22
C SER A 331 5.54 -12.47 24.17
N TYR A 332 4.87 -12.37 23.01
CA TYR A 332 3.69 -11.53 22.85
C TYR A 332 2.50 -12.02 23.68
N GLU A 333 2.22 -13.33 23.67
CA GLU A 333 1.15 -13.96 24.48
C GLU A 333 1.28 -13.65 25.98
N LEU A 334 2.51 -13.60 26.51
CA LEU A 334 2.75 -13.36 27.93
C LEU A 334 2.88 -11.87 28.26
N ALA A 335 3.55 -11.10 27.41
CA ALA A 335 3.89 -9.71 27.68
C ALA A 335 2.65 -8.81 27.61
N TYR A 336 1.78 -8.98 26.61
CA TYR A 336 0.63 -8.08 26.43
C TYR A 336 -0.33 -8.11 27.63
N PRO A 337 -0.86 -9.26 28.10
CA PRO A 337 -1.74 -9.30 29.26
C PRO A 337 -1.08 -8.76 30.53
N LEU A 338 0.23 -9.01 30.69
CA LEU A 338 1.01 -8.52 31.83
C LEU A 338 1.09 -6.99 31.83
N TYR A 339 1.46 -6.38 30.70
CA TYR A 339 1.54 -4.93 30.57
C TYR A 339 0.18 -4.28 30.75
N MET A 340 -0.87 -4.83 30.15
CA MET A 340 -2.24 -4.35 30.32
C MET A 340 -2.68 -4.39 31.79
N LYS A 341 -2.35 -5.43 32.55
CA LYS A 341 -2.60 -5.48 34.00
C LYS A 341 -1.85 -4.38 34.75
N ARG A 342 -0.57 -4.17 34.43
CA ARG A 342 0.31 -3.18 35.10
C ARG A 342 -0.08 -1.73 34.78
N THR A 343 -0.61 -1.47 33.59
CA THR A 343 -1.11 -0.16 33.18
C THR A 343 -2.58 0.08 33.53
N LYS A 344 -3.23 -0.89 34.22
CA LYS A 344 -4.67 -0.84 34.57
C LYS A 344 -5.56 -0.68 33.33
N GLY A 345 -5.25 -1.43 32.28
CA GLY A 345 -6.00 -1.44 31.02
C GLY A 345 -5.68 -0.31 30.06
N LYS A 346 -4.70 0.57 30.37
CA LYS A 346 -4.32 1.67 29.48
C LYS A 346 -3.31 1.20 28.44
N ARG A 347 -3.66 1.34 27.16
CA ARG A 347 -2.76 1.02 26.03
C ARG A 347 -1.76 2.13 25.70
N LEU A 348 -2.11 3.38 26.00
CA LEU A 348 -1.27 4.55 25.74
C LEU A 348 -0.67 5.14 27.02
N ALA A 349 0.58 5.60 26.92
CA ALA A 349 1.24 6.41 27.93
C ALA A 349 1.99 7.57 27.26
N PHE A 350 2.04 8.72 27.94
CA PHE A 350 2.55 9.98 27.38
C PHE A 350 3.68 10.50 28.27
N PHE A 351 4.77 10.92 27.64
CA PHE A 351 5.98 11.37 28.33
C PHE A 351 6.50 12.65 27.70
N GLU A 352 6.84 13.63 28.54
CA GLU A 352 7.51 14.86 28.10
C GLU A 352 9.00 14.65 27.83
N ASP A 353 9.63 13.71 28.54
CA ASP A 353 11.06 13.44 28.46
C ASP A 353 11.40 11.96 28.70
N THR A 354 12.65 11.61 28.36
CA THR A 354 13.20 10.26 28.50
C THR A 354 13.24 9.78 29.96
N LYS A 355 13.30 10.68 30.95
CA LYS A 355 13.30 10.28 32.38
C LYS A 355 11.92 9.78 32.81
N GLN A 356 10.86 10.41 32.33
CA GLN A 356 9.49 9.95 32.57
C GLN A 356 9.24 8.59 31.91
N LEU A 357 9.69 8.43 30.66
CA LEU A 357 9.66 7.16 29.95
C LEU A 357 10.40 6.05 30.72
N GLN A 358 11.64 6.30 31.15
CA GLN A 358 12.45 5.35 31.91
C GLN A 358 11.75 4.91 33.20
N LYS A 359 11.19 5.86 33.97
CA LYS A 359 10.45 5.56 35.20
C LYS A 359 9.21 4.70 34.93
N TRP A 360 8.51 4.95 33.82
CA TRP A 360 7.34 4.17 33.45
C TRP A 360 7.73 2.73 33.05
N LEU A 361 8.79 2.56 32.26
CA LEU A 361 9.31 1.24 31.88
C LEU A 361 9.76 0.43 33.09
N MET A 362 10.49 1.02 34.05
CA MET A 362 10.87 0.35 35.30
C MET A 362 9.66 -0.15 36.10
N LYS A 363 8.50 0.49 35.95
CA LYS A 363 7.26 0.09 36.63
C LYS A 363 6.54 -1.03 35.90
N ILE A 364 6.49 -0.99 34.56
CA ILE A 364 5.71 -1.94 33.77
C ILE A 364 6.51 -3.17 33.33
N SER A 365 7.84 -3.09 33.36
CA SER A 365 8.77 -4.15 32.99
C SER A 365 9.95 -4.22 33.96
N PRO A 366 9.72 -4.41 35.29
CA PRO A 366 10.78 -4.48 36.30
C PRO A 366 11.74 -5.66 36.10
N GLU A 367 11.35 -6.66 35.30
CA GLU A 367 12.22 -7.80 34.95
C GLU A 367 13.30 -7.44 33.92
N VAL A 368 13.13 -6.34 33.19
CA VAL A 368 14.06 -5.90 32.16
C VAL A 368 15.22 -5.17 32.82
N ASP A 369 16.46 -5.57 32.49
CA ASP A 369 17.64 -4.83 32.92
C ASP A 369 17.70 -3.48 32.20
N MET A 370 17.28 -2.44 32.91
CA MET A 370 17.19 -1.10 32.37
C MET A 370 18.58 -0.48 32.14
N THR A 371 19.66 -1.03 32.70
CA THR A 371 21.01 -0.44 32.51
C THR A 371 21.48 -0.55 31.06
N GLU A 372 21.14 -1.64 30.36
CA GLU A 372 21.46 -1.81 28.93
C GLU A 372 20.48 -1.07 28.01
N VAL A 373 19.20 -1.01 28.38
CA VAL A 373 18.12 -0.44 27.54
C VAL A 373 18.07 1.10 27.59
N CYS A 374 18.45 1.72 28.73
CA CYS A 374 18.32 3.17 28.91
C CYS A 374 19.13 4.00 27.91
N HIS A 375 20.26 3.48 27.44
CA HIS A 375 21.10 4.16 26.44
C HIS A 375 20.49 4.14 25.03
N GLN A 376 19.49 3.30 24.79
CA GLN A 376 18.80 3.14 23.51
C GLN A 376 17.42 3.81 23.49
N LEU A 377 16.97 4.39 24.61
CA LEU A 377 15.68 5.03 24.67
C LEU A 377 15.66 6.31 23.80
N PRO A 378 14.55 6.56 23.11
CA PRO A 378 14.44 7.76 22.29
C PRO A 378 14.46 9.02 23.14
N ASN A 379 15.07 10.08 22.58
CA ASN A 379 15.14 11.39 23.20
C ASN A 379 13.83 12.17 23.01
N GLY A 380 13.57 13.11 23.92
CA GLY A 380 12.44 14.03 23.84
C GLY A 380 11.10 13.44 24.25
N SER A 381 10.01 14.08 23.84
CA SER A 381 8.65 13.66 24.18
C SER A 381 8.24 12.41 23.39
N GLN A 382 7.60 11.46 24.08
CA GLN A 382 7.27 10.15 23.53
C GLN A 382 5.85 9.74 23.89
N VAL A 383 5.22 9.03 22.95
CA VAL A 383 4.00 8.25 23.19
C VAL A 383 4.39 6.78 23.17
N ALA A 384 4.12 6.06 24.26
CA ALA A 384 4.23 4.60 24.25
C ALA A 384 2.86 3.97 23.99
N PHE A 385 2.86 2.94 23.17
CA PHE A 385 1.69 2.14 22.83
C PHE A 385 1.96 0.67 23.07
N ILE A 386 1.05 0.02 23.81
CA ILE A 386 1.09 -1.42 24.05
C ILE A 386 0.27 -2.10 22.95
N SER A 387 1.00 -2.72 22.03
CA SER A 387 0.49 -3.52 20.92
C SER A 387 0.39 -5.00 21.33
N GLU A 388 -0.62 -5.67 20.77
CA GLU A 388 -0.82 -7.12 20.87
C GLU A 388 0.17 -7.91 20.00
N LYS A 389 0.68 -7.28 18.93
CA LYS A 389 1.49 -7.92 17.88
C LYS A 389 2.97 -7.53 17.93
N ALA A 390 3.26 -6.29 18.29
CA ALA A 390 4.59 -5.69 18.24
C ALA A 390 5.18 -5.32 19.63
N GLY A 391 4.45 -5.58 20.72
CA GLY A 391 4.93 -5.27 22.08
C GLY A 391 4.80 -3.78 22.42
N ILE A 392 5.88 -3.13 22.89
CA ILE A 392 5.85 -1.70 23.22
C ILE A 392 6.42 -0.89 22.06
N ILE A 393 5.57 -0.06 21.44
CA ILE A 393 5.92 0.88 20.39
C ILE A 393 6.15 2.26 21.00
N PHE A 394 7.18 2.97 20.55
CA PHE A 394 7.42 4.37 20.89
C PHE A 394 7.26 5.26 19.67
N ALA A 395 6.50 6.34 19.82
CA ALA A 395 6.28 7.33 18.78
C ALA A 395 6.68 8.73 19.27
N PRO A 396 7.67 9.37 18.63
CA PRO A 396 8.05 10.74 18.95
C PRO A 396 7.04 11.74 18.35
N ASN A 397 7.09 12.99 18.82
CA ASN A 397 6.50 14.16 18.14
C ASN A 397 5.00 14.07 17.80
N ILE A 398 4.19 13.35 18.59
CA ILE A 398 2.73 13.27 18.40
C ILE A 398 1.94 13.52 19.71
N VAL A 399 2.63 13.89 20.78
CA VAL A 399 2.08 13.90 22.15
C VAL A 399 0.94 14.92 22.32
N HIS A 400 0.92 16.02 21.57
CA HIS A 400 -0.10 17.06 21.66
C HIS A 400 -1.31 16.78 20.76
N ALA A 401 -1.14 15.96 19.72
CA ALA A 401 -2.17 15.66 18.73
C ALA A 401 -3.20 14.63 19.20
N ILE A 402 -2.82 13.73 20.12
CA ILE A 402 -3.67 12.61 20.53
C ILE A 402 -4.77 13.06 21.50
N LYS A 403 -6.00 13.12 21.01
CA LYS A 403 -7.21 13.38 21.79
C LYS A 403 -7.54 12.18 22.67
N CYS A 404 -7.22 12.29 23.97
CA CYS A 404 -7.51 11.26 24.96
C CYS A 404 -7.74 11.90 26.33
N SER A 405 -8.72 11.40 27.09
CA SER A 405 -8.96 11.83 28.48
C SER A 405 -7.74 11.62 29.40
N ASN A 406 -6.88 10.67 29.06
CA ASN A 406 -5.67 10.35 29.80
C ASN A 406 -4.41 11.07 29.27
N ASN A 407 -4.51 11.89 28.22
CA ASN A 407 -3.37 12.64 27.69
C ASN A 407 -3.28 14.03 28.35
N PRO A 408 -2.29 14.25 29.24
CA PRO A 408 -2.15 15.56 29.91
C PRO A 408 -1.54 16.63 28.99
N TYR A 409 -1.08 16.29 27.80
CA TYR A 409 -0.40 17.21 26.86
C TYR A 409 -1.27 17.60 25.65
N TYR A 410 -2.43 16.96 25.48
CA TYR A 410 -3.33 17.23 24.36
C TYR A 410 -3.64 18.73 24.23
N LYS A 411 -3.41 19.29 23.04
CA LYS A 411 -3.53 20.73 22.71
C LYS A 411 -2.73 21.71 23.57
N LYS A 412 -1.74 21.24 24.35
CA LYS A 412 -0.83 22.12 25.12
C LYS A 412 0.36 22.61 24.28
N CYS A 413 0.08 23.07 23.07
CA CYS A 413 1.04 23.64 22.14
C CYS A 413 0.35 24.72 21.28
N ASP A 414 1.12 25.42 20.45
CA ASP A 414 0.56 26.30 19.43
C ASP A 414 -0.11 25.50 18.29
N ALA A 415 -0.98 26.16 17.52
CA ALA A 415 -1.74 25.51 16.45
C ALA A 415 -0.84 24.91 15.36
N HIS A 416 0.27 25.55 15.01
CA HIS A 416 1.20 25.05 13.99
C HIS A 416 1.84 23.74 14.45
N ARG A 417 2.31 23.68 15.70
CA ARG A 417 2.83 22.45 16.27
C ARG A 417 1.77 21.36 16.34
N LEU A 418 0.54 21.67 16.75
CA LEU A 418 -0.55 20.69 16.77
C LEU A 418 -0.76 20.07 15.38
N GLN A 419 -0.85 20.90 14.33
CA GLN A 419 -1.04 20.42 12.97
C GLN A 419 0.13 19.58 12.48
N LYS A 420 1.36 20.00 12.75
CA LYS A 420 2.55 19.21 12.42
C LYS A 420 2.49 17.84 13.09
N GLU A 421 2.23 17.79 14.40
CA GLU A 421 2.17 16.54 15.16
C GLU A 421 1.03 15.63 14.67
N THR A 422 -0.11 16.18 14.24
CA THR A 422 -1.19 15.41 13.62
C THR A 422 -0.76 14.80 12.28
N MET A 423 -0.15 15.59 11.40
CA MET A 423 0.32 15.09 10.11
C MET A 423 1.46 14.06 10.26
N GLU A 424 2.36 14.25 11.23
CA GLU A 424 3.41 13.28 11.56
C GLU A 424 2.79 11.94 11.98
N ALA A 425 1.75 11.95 12.82
CA ALA A 425 1.04 10.75 13.23
C ALA A 425 0.46 9.98 12.03
N VAL A 426 -0.05 10.69 11.03
CA VAL A 426 -0.71 10.11 9.85
C VAL A 426 0.30 9.64 8.80
N LEU A 427 1.34 10.44 8.51
CA LEU A 427 2.18 10.26 7.33
C LEU A 427 3.52 9.56 7.59
N ASN A 428 4.09 9.69 8.79
CA ASN A 428 5.46 9.29 9.03
C ASN A 428 5.60 7.76 9.14
N THR A 429 6.10 7.13 8.08
CA THR A 429 6.29 5.67 8.00
C THR A 429 7.46 5.15 8.82
N SER A 430 8.41 6.01 9.16
CA SER A 430 9.62 5.64 9.91
C SER A 430 9.45 5.72 11.43
N ALA A 431 8.64 6.66 11.90
CA ALA A 431 8.46 6.94 13.32
C ALA A 431 7.16 6.38 13.90
N ILE A 432 6.13 6.18 13.07
CA ILE A 432 4.80 5.76 13.51
C ILE A 432 4.53 4.36 13.02
N HIS A 433 4.39 3.44 13.96
CA HIS A 433 4.04 2.05 13.67
C HIS A 433 2.59 1.95 13.14
N PRO A 434 2.31 1.11 12.12
CA PRO A 434 0.96 0.88 11.59
C PRO A 434 -0.10 0.59 12.66
N GLU A 435 0.20 -0.30 13.60
CA GLU A 435 -0.74 -0.63 14.68
C GLU A 435 -1.10 0.56 15.59
N LEU A 436 -0.15 1.47 15.85
CA LEU A 436 -0.45 2.68 16.59
C LEU A 436 -1.37 3.58 15.77
N LEU A 437 -1.06 3.79 14.49
CA LEU A 437 -1.89 4.60 13.60
C LEU A 437 -3.33 4.08 13.55
N HIS A 438 -3.54 2.78 13.29
CA HIS A 438 -4.88 2.20 13.27
C HIS A 438 -5.60 2.37 14.60
N TYR A 439 -4.93 2.12 15.73
CA TYR A 439 -5.53 2.36 17.03
C TYR A 439 -5.98 3.81 17.22
N LEU A 440 -5.18 4.79 16.75
CA LEU A 440 -5.53 6.21 16.83
C LEU A 440 -6.71 6.58 15.92
N LEU A 441 -6.77 6.02 14.71
CA LEU A 441 -7.85 6.26 13.74
C LEU A 441 -9.17 5.63 14.23
N GLU A 442 -9.17 4.35 14.60
CA GLU A 442 -10.34 3.61 15.08
C GLU A 442 -10.97 4.25 16.34
N ASN A 443 -10.15 4.90 17.16
CA ASN A 443 -10.60 5.58 18.39
C ASN A 443 -10.82 7.08 18.22
N ASN A 444 -10.82 7.59 16.98
CA ASN A 444 -11.05 9.02 16.66
C ASN A 444 -10.14 9.97 17.45
N MET A 445 -8.86 9.62 17.56
CA MET A 445 -7.91 10.33 18.43
C MET A 445 -7.12 11.44 17.72
N LEU A 446 -7.27 11.61 16.41
CA LEU A 446 -6.51 12.58 15.58
C LEU A 446 -7.40 13.65 14.92
N GLN A 447 -8.63 13.85 15.41
CA GLN A 447 -9.67 14.65 14.75
C GLN A 447 -9.49 16.18 14.80
N ASP A 448 -8.33 16.69 15.21
CA ASP A 448 -8.03 18.13 15.22
C ASP A 448 -7.06 18.54 14.10
N GLY A 449 -6.80 17.65 13.15
CA GLY A 449 -6.08 18.01 11.94
C GLY A 449 -6.88 18.93 11.04
N ASP A 450 -6.18 19.64 10.17
CA ASP A 450 -6.75 20.64 9.27
C ASP A 450 -5.92 20.72 7.97
N LEU A 451 -6.60 20.64 6.81
CA LEU A 451 -5.94 20.79 5.51
C LEU A 451 -5.63 22.26 5.15
N SER A 452 -6.19 23.24 5.87
CA SER A 452 -6.04 24.68 5.60
C SER A 452 -4.68 25.28 5.99
N TYR A 453 -3.75 24.47 6.49
CA TYR A 453 -2.39 24.84 6.86
C TYR A 453 -2.33 26.09 7.78
N SER A 454 -1.79 27.22 7.30
CA SER A 454 -1.54 28.44 8.09
C SER A 454 -2.82 29.19 8.51
N TYR A 455 -3.98 28.87 7.92
CA TYR A 455 -5.25 29.52 8.23
C TYR A 455 -6.32 28.47 8.52
N PRO A 456 -6.34 27.90 9.74
CA PRO A 456 -7.30 26.88 10.11
C PRO A 456 -8.74 27.31 9.79
N SER A 457 -9.49 26.44 9.14
CA SER A 457 -10.88 26.70 8.74
C SER A 457 -11.76 25.51 9.10
N ASP A 458 -13.05 25.74 9.33
CA ASP A 458 -13.95 24.64 9.68
C ASP A 458 -14.12 23.67 8.50
N LEU A 459 -14.13 24.18 7.27
CA LEU A 459 -14.12 23.37 6.05
C LEU A 459 -12.88 22.47 5.96
N GLY A 460 -11.69 23.00 6.20
CA GLY A 460 -10.46 22.20 6.10
C GLY A 460 -10.34 21.13 7.18
N LYS A 461 -10.90 21.34 8.38
CA LYS A 461 -11.02 20.31 9.42
C LYS A 461 -12.04 19.25 9.05
N GLU A 462 -13.17 19.64 8.48
CA GLU A 462 -14.21 18.72 8.02
C GLU A 462 -13.66 17.79 6.94
N ILE A 463 -13.04 18.36 5.90
CA ILE A 463 -12.42 17.59 4.82
C ILE A 463 -11.30 16.70 5.38
N PHE A 464 -10.43 17.22 6.27
CA PHE A 464 -9.40 16.39 6.91
C PHE A 464 -10.02 15.20 7.65
N THR A 465 -11.02 15.44 8.50
CA THR A 465 -11.67 14.44 9.34
C THR A 465 -12.29 13.33 8.51
N HIS A 466 -12.99 13.68 7.43
CA HIS A 466 -13.60 12.70 6.52
C HIS A 466 -12.58 11.89 5.74
N ASN A 467 -11.38 12.46 5.47
CA ASN A 467 -10.39 11.86 4.58
C ASN A 467 -9.13 11.36 5.30
N ILE A 468 -9.04 11.42 6.64
CA ILE A 468 -7.81 11.10 7.38
C ILE A 468 -7.30 9.68 7.09
N ASP A 469 -8.21 8.72 6.97
CA ASP A 469 -7.87 7.33 6.65
C ASP A 469 -7.37 7.18 5.20
N PHE A 470 -8.05 7.82 4.25
CA PHE A 470 -7.62 7.87 2.86
C PHE A 470 -6.23 8.51 2.71
N ILE A 471 -6.00 9.63 3.41
CA ILE A 471 -4.71 10.32 3.44
C ILE A 471 -3.62 9.37 3.95
N ALA A 472 -3.88 8.63 5.04
CA ALA A 472 -2.96 7.65 5.58
C ALA A 472 -2.66 6.53 4.57
N ARG A 473 -3.68 5.93 3.95
CA ARG A 473 -3.54 4.85 2.97
C ARG A 473 -2.72 5.30 1.76
N GLN A 474 -3.07 6.41 1.14
CA GLN A 474 -2.39 6.90 -0.06
C GLN A 474 -0.91 7.24 0.19
N HIS A 475 -0.59 7.83 1.34
CA HIS A 475 0.79 8.21 1.66
C HIS A 475 1.63 7.03 2.12
N ARG A 476 1.06 6.11 2.92
CA ARG A 476 1.83 5.01 3.52
C ARG A 476 1.87 3.76 2.65
N ARG A 477 0.83 3.49 1.86
CA ARG A 477 0.72 2.30 0.97
C ARG A 477 1.05 1.01 1.70
N HIS A 478 2.06 0.26 1.27
CA HIS A 478 2.52 -0.96 1.94
C HIS A 478 3.07 -0.77 3.37
N PHE A 479 3.21 0.47 3.85
CA PHE A 479 3.49 0.81 5.25
C PHE A 479 2.23 1.22 6.04
N TYR A 480 1.04 1.14 5.44
CA TYR A 480 -0.23 1.37 6.11
C TYR A 480 -0.60 0.16 6.96
N TYR A 481 -0.37 -1.06 6.47
CA TYR A 481 -0.57 -2.30 7.21
C TYR A 481 0.71 -2.83 7.83
N ASP A 482 0.54 -3.61 8.89
CA ASP A 482 1.62 -4.36 9.53
C ASP A 482 1.70 -5.77 8.92
N HIS A 483 2.77 -6.01 8.16
CA HIS A 483 3.07 -7.31 7.56
C HIS A 483 4.08 -8.13 8.36
N ASP A 484 4.73 -7.51 9.34
CA ASP A 484 5.79 -8.12 10.12
C ASP A 484 5.20 -8.64 11.43
N PHE A 485 4.89 -9.94 11.45
CA PHE A 485 4.54 -10.67 12.69
C PHE A 485 5.59 -11.72 13.03
#